data_AF-A0A937HRY0-F1
#
_entry.id   AF-A0A937HRY0-F1
#
_cell.length_a   1.000
_cell.length_b   1.000
_cell.length_c   1.000
_cell.angle_alpha   90.00
_cell.angle_beta   90.00
_cell.angle_gamma   90.00
#
_symmetry.space_group_name_H-M   'P 1'
#
loop_
_entity.id
_entity.type
_entity.pdbx_description
1 polymer ?
#
loop_
_entity_poly.entity_id
_entity_poly.type
_entity_poly.pdbx_seq_one_letter_code
_entity_poly.pdbx_strand_id
1 'polypeptide(L)'
;MILKYLGFLFTLFWSYSFIKTQSLFKKGSGFLITLFVSNISWFTFIAACFYGFKKFEFYYVLIGIGFIIALVQLSFGRISLFINSKFENKENLIKIKTFIEYLIIIAILYYIFV
;
A
#
# COMPACT_ATOMS: atom_id res chain seq x y z
N MET A 1 18.23 6.32 18.23
CA MET A 1 17.18 7.14 17.58
C MET A 1 16.98 6.78 16.11
N ILE A 2 18.06 6.68 15.31
CA ILE A 2 18.01 6.40 13.86
C ILE A 2 17.21 5.14 13.49
N LEU A 3 17.45 4.01 14.17
CA LEU A 3 16.74 2.74 13.92
C LEU A 3 15.24 2.84 14.17
N LYS A 4 14.82 3.59 15.20
CA LYS A 4 13.40 3.82 15.49
C LYS A 4 12.74 4.69 14.42
N TYR A 5 13.47 5.65 13.87
CA TYR A 5 13.00 6.53 12.81
C TYR A 5 12.90 5.79 11.47
N LEU A 6 13.89 4.96 11.14
CA LEU A 6 13.84 4.04 9.99
C LEU A 6 12.65 3.09 10.10
N GLY A 7 12.40 2.51 11.29
CA GLY A 7 11.22 1.68 11.53
C GLY A 7 9.91 2.44 11.29
N PHE A 8 9.81 3.67 11.80
CA PHE A 8 8.66 4.55 11.55
C PHE A 8 8.46 4.83 10.05
N LEU A 9 9.52 5.21 9.32
CA LEU A 9 9.45 5.45 7.88
C LEU A 9 9.06 4.19 7.11
N PHE A 10 9.58 3.02 7.51
CA PHE A 10 9.24 1.75 6.89
C PHE A 10 7.77 1.40 7.09
N THR A 11 7.21 1.59 8.29
CA THR A 11 5.77 1.36 8.55
C THR A 11 4.89 2.33 7.76
N LEU A 12 5.28 3.60 7.63
CA LEU A 12 4.57 4.56 6.78
C LEU A 12 4.64 4.17 5.30
N PHE A 13 5.83 3.78 4.83
CA PHE A 13 6.03 3.33 3.46
C PHE A 13 5.17 2.11 3.14
N TRP A 14 5.15 1.14 4.04
CA TRP A 14 4.37 -0.09 3.91
C TRP A 14 2.88 0.23 3.83
N SER A 15 2.32 0.85 4.88
CA SER A 15 0.89 1.15 4.97
C SER A 15 0.40 2.03 3.80
N TYR A 16 1.16 3.07 3.42
CA TYR A 16 0.79 3.95 2.31
C TYR A 16 0.88 3.26 0.95
N SER A 17 1.83 2.34 0.76
CA SER A 17 1.93 1.53 -0.46
C SER A 17 0.70 0.62 -0.63
N PHE A 18 0.19 0.01 0.45
CA PHE A 18 -1.05 -0.78 0.40
C PHE A 18 -2.28 0.07 0.09
N ILE A 19 -2.38 1.27 0.68
CA ILE A 19 -3.44 2.24 0.36
C ILE A 19 -3.39 2.58 -1.14
N LYS A 20 -2.20 2.85 -1.68
CA LYS A 20 -2.06 3.21 -3.10
C LYS A 20 -2.32 2.05 -4.04
N THR A 21 -1.96 0.83 -3.64
CA THR A 21 -2.23 -0.40 -4.39
C THR A 21 -3.72 -0.54 -4.69
N GLN A 22 -4.60 -0.23 -3.73
CA GLN A 22 -6.05 -0.24 -3.92
C GLN A 22 -6.51 0.60 -5.14
N SER A 23 -5.88 1.75 -5.41
CA SER A 23 -6.22 2.60 -6.55
C SER A 23 -6.01 1.92 -7.91
N LEU A 24 -5.13 0.91 -7.98
CA LEU A 24 -4.90 0.10 -9.17
C LEU A 24 -5.97 -0.98 -9.37
N PHE A 25 -6.58 -1.50 -8.29
CA PHE A 25 -7.50 -2.64 -8.34
C PHE A 25 -8.99 -2.27 -8.46
N LYS A 26 -9.38 -0.99 -8.29
CA LYS A 26 -10.78 -0.53 -8.34
C LYS A 26 -11.54 -0.77 -9.66
N LYS A 27 -10.87 -1.01 -10.79
CA LYS A 27 -11.52 -1.38 -12.06
C LYS A 27 -11.59 -2.90 -12.20
N GLY A 28 -12.68 -3.51 -11.69
CA GLY A 28 -13.23 -4.74 -12.27
C GLY A 28 -13.21 -6.03 -11.46
N SER A 29 -12.46 -6.18 -10.36
CA SER A 29 -12.56 -7.42 -9.55
C SER A 29 -12.32 -7.29 -8.05
N GLY A 30 -11.65 -6.24 -7.57
CA GLY A 30 -11.01 -6.23 -6.25
C GLY A 30 -11.83 -5.93 -5.00
N PHE A 31 -13.17 -6.07 -4.97
CA PHE A 31 -14.00 -5.46 -3.91
C PHE A 31 -13.66 -5.94 -2.48
N LEU A 32 -13.45 -7.25 -2.29
CA LEU A 32 -13.22 -7.85 -0.97
C LEU A 32 -11.86 -7.45 -0.38
N ILE A 33 -10.78 -7.54 -1.19
CA ILE A 33 -9.45 -7.11 -0.76
C ILE A 33 -9.37 -5.60 -0.62
N THR A 34 -10.01 -4.86 -1.53
CA THR A 34 -10.12 -3.41 -1.47
C THR A 34 -10.71 -2.97 -0.14
N LEU A 35 -11.67 -3.71 0.44
CA LEU A 35 -12.28 -3.34 1.71
C LEU A 35 -11.39 -3.71 2.91
N PHE A 36 -10.92 -4.97 2.98
CA PHE A 36 -10.14 -5.46 4.12
C PHE A 36 -8.75 -4.85 4.21
N VAL A 37 -7.98 -4.92 3.11
CA VAL A 37 -6.60 -4.42 3.11
C VAL A 37 -6.57 -2.91 3.25
N SER A 38 -7.52 -2.18 2.64
CA SER A 38 -7.55 -0.73 2.75
C SER A 38 -7.89 -0.26 4.16
N ASN A 39 -8.91 -0.81 4.79
CA ASN A 39 -9.32 -0.35 6.13
C ASN A 39 -8.18 -0.58 7.13
N ILE A 40 -7.58 -1.78 7.12
CA ILE A 40 -6.43 -2.12 7.97
C ILE A 40 -5.22 -1.23 7.65
N SER A 41 -4.94 -0.96 6.37
CA SER A 41 -3.81 -0.12 5.97
C SER A 41 -3.98 1.34 6.36
N TRP A 42 -5.21 1.88 6.31
CA TRP A 42 -5.51 3.23 6.82
C TRP A 42 -5.34 3.31 8.33
N PHE A 43 -5.84 2.32 9.07
CA PHE A 43 -5.66 2.27 10.53
C PHE A 43 -4.17 2.18 10.91
N THR A 44 -3.39 1.35 10.22
CA THR A 44 -1.94 1.22 10.47
C THR A 44 -1.18 2.50 10.11
N PHE A 45 -1.56 3.21 9.04
CA PHE A 45 -0.98 4.50 8.68
C PHE A 45 -1.24 5.55 9.76
N ILE A 46 -2.49 5.65 10.24
CA ILE A 46 -2.86 6.58 11.31
C ILE A 46 -2.11 6.24 12.61
N ALA A 47 -2.04 4.97 12.98
CA ALA A 47 -1.29 4.52 14.15
C ALA A 47 0.20 4.84 14.05
N ALA A 48 0.80 4.68 12.87
CA ALA A 48 2.19 5.05 12.60
C ALA A 48 2.40 6.56 12.75
N CYS A 49 1.49 7.39 12.25
CA CYS A 49 1.51 8.84 12.45
C CYS A 49 1.44 9.21 13.94
N PHE A 50 0.51 8.64 14.72
CA PHE A 50 0.42 8.87 16.16
C PHE A 50 1.69 8.45 16.90
N TYR A 51 2.27 7.30 16.55
CA TYR A 51 3.54 6.86 17.09
C TYR A 51 4.67 7.83 16.74
N GLY A 52 4.71 8.31 15.50
CA GLY A 52 5.67 9.29 15.01
C GLY A 52 5.63 10.59 15.82
N PHE A 53 4.45 11.19 15.95
CA PHE A 53 4.25 12.43 16.72
C PHE A 53 4.55 12.27 18.22
N LYS A 54 4.40 11.06 18.79
CA LYS A 54 4.72 10.81 20.21
C LYS A 54 6.22 10.62 20.47
N LYS A 55 7.00 10.21 19.46
CA LYS A 55 8.41 9.82 19.63
C LYS A 55 9.43 10.74 18.98
N PHE A 56 9.02 11.53 17.99
CA PHE A 56 9.89 12.40 17.21
C PHE A 56 9.33 13.82 17.18
N GLU A 57 10.19 14.79 16.86
CA GLU A 57 9.75 16.16 16.71
C GLU A 57 8.82 16.32 15.50
N PHE A 58 7.88 17.24 15.64
CA PHE A 58 6.83 17.51 14.66
C PHE A 58 7.37 17.73 13.24
N TYR A 59 8.49 18.45 13.12
CA TYR A 59 9.13 18.76 11.83
C TYR A 59 9.60 17.50 11.08
N TYR A 60 10.30 16.59 11.76
CA TYR A 60 10.79 15.35 11.16
C TYR A 60 9.68 14.37 10.77
N VAL A 61 8.55 14.40 11.50
CA VAL A 61 7.38 13.57 11.20
C VAL A 61 6.71 14.06 9.92
N LEU A 62 6.48 15.38 9.78
CA LEU A 62 5.87 15.96 8.58
C LEU A 62 6.71 15.73 7.32
N ILE A 63 8.02 15.95 7.40
CA ILE A 63 8.93 15.67 6.28
C ILE A 63 8.90 14.19 5.91
N GLY A 64 8.95 13.30 6.91
CA GLY A 64 8.89 11.85 6.68
C GLY A 64 7.60 11.43 5.96
N ILE A 65 6.45 11.92 6.42
CA ILE A 65 5.15 11.65 5.79
C ILE A 65 5.12 12.18 4.37
N GLY A 66 5.49 13.45 4.15
CA GLY A 66 5.51 14.06 2.83
C GLY A 66 6.44 13.33 1.86
N PHE A 67 7.62 12.93 2.33
CA PHE A 67 8.60 12.18 1.55
C PHE A 67 8.07 10.80 1.12
N ILE A 68 7.49 10.04 2.05
CA ILE A 68 6.91 8.72 1.74
C ILE A 68 5.74 8.84 0.76
N ILE A 69 4.85 9.82 0.96
CA ILE A 69 3.72 10.04 0.06
C ILE A 69 4.21 10.32 -1.36
N ALA A 70 5.17 11.24 -1.51
CA ALA A 70 5.74 11.58 -2.81
C ALA A 70 6.44 10.38 -3.47
N LEU A 71 7.24 9.64 -2.72
CA LEU A 71 7.99 8.48 -3.20
C LEU A 71 7.06 7.38 -3.72
N VAL A 72 6.03 7.03 -2.94
CA VAL A 72 5.04 6.02 -3.33
C VAL A 72 4.23 6.51 -4.52
N GLN A 73 3.77 7.76 -4.54
CA GLN A 73 3.00 8.31 -5.65
C GLN A 73 3.79 8.26 -6.97
N LEU A 74 5.06 8.65 -6.97
CA LEU A 74 5.94 8.59 -8.14
C LEU A 74 6.18 7.16 -8.60
N SER A 75 6.43 6.24 -7.66
CA SER A 75 6.67 4.83 -7.95
C SER A 75 5.45 4.18 -8.62
N PHE A 76 4.25 4.42 -8.08
CA PHE A 76 3.01 3.92 -8.65
C PHE A 76 2.68 4.55 -10.00
N GLY A 77 3.00 5.84 -10.19
CA GLY A 77 2.87 6.50 -11.49
C GLY A 77 3.70 5.79 -12.57
N ARG A 78 4.97 5.48 -12.27
CA ARG A 78 5.85 4.74 -13.20
C ARG A 78 5.36 3.33 -13.46
N ILE A 79 4.93 2.60 -12.43
CA ILE A 79 4.39 1.24 -12.57
C ILE A 79 3.14 1.24 -13.46
N SER A 80 2.23 2.20 -13.25
CA SER A 80 1.01 2.33 -14.07
C SER A 80 1.34 2.60 -15.54
N LEU A 81 2.28 3.52 -15.81
CA LEU A 81 2.74 3.79 -17.18
C LEU A 81 3.40 2.58 -17.83
N PHE A 82 4.24 1.85 -17.09
CA PHE A 82 4.89 0.63 -17.58
C PHE A 82 3.89 -0.49 -17.88
N ILE A 83 2.89 -0.68 -17.02
CA ILE A 83 1.83 -1.67 -17.24
C ILE A 83 1.00 -1.29 -18.47
N ASN A 84 0.59 -0.02 -18.60
CA ASN A 84 -0.24 0.42 -19.73
C ASN A 84 0.53 0.39 -21.07
N SER A 85 1.83 0.64 -21.08
CA SER A 85 2.63 0.58 -22.31
C SER A 85 2.92 -0.86 -22.76
N LYS A 86 2.95 -1.82 -21.83
CA LYS A 86 3.27 -3.22 -22.12
C LYS A 86 2.03 -4.10 -22.33
N PHE A 87 0.89 -3.73 -21.75
CA PHE A 87 -0.37 -4.48 -21.83
C PHE A 87 -1.45 -3.66 -22.53
N GLU A 88 -1.46 -3.73 -23.87
CA GLU A 88 -2.47 -3.09 -24.72
C GLU A 88 -3.86 -3.73 -24.54
N ASN A 89 -3.90 -5.03 -24.24
CA ASN A 89 -5.11 -5.80 -23.97
C ASN A 89 -5.56 -5.70 -22.51
N LYS A 90 -6.58 -4.87 -22.26
CA LYS A 90 -7.17 -4.62 -20.93
C LYS A 90 -7.77 -5.86 -20.26
N GLU A 91 -8.20 -6.86 -21.03
CA GLU A 91 -8.80 -8.09 -20.51
C GLU A 91 -7.82 -8.98 -19.73
N ASN A 92 -6.57 -9.10 -20.20
CA ASN A 92 -5.53 -9.86 -19.51
C ASN A 92 -5.15 -9.21 -18.18
N LEU A 93 -5.22 -7.88 -18.13
CA LEU A 93 -5.00 -7.08 -16.93
C LEU A 93 -6.06 -7.37 -15.85
N ILE A 94 -7.31 -7.57 -16.25
CA ILE A 94 -8.40 -7.95 -15.34
C ILE A 94 -8.19 -9.38 -14.83
N LYS A 95 -7.83 -10.34 -15.69
CA LYS A 95 -7.55 -11.73 -15.27
C LYS A 95 -6.39 -11.83 -14.27
N ILE A 96 -5.30 -11.08 -14.49
CA ILE A 96 -4.16 -11.03 -13.57
C ILE A 96 -4.57 -10.43 -12.22
N LYS A 97 -5.40 -9.37 -12.22
CA LYS A 97 -5.92 -8.78 -10.97
C LYS A 97 -6.74 -9.79 -10.17
N THR A 98 -7.64 -10.52 -10.83
CA THR A 98 -8.44 -11.57 -10.19
C THR A 98 -7.57 -12.71 -9.66
N PHE A 99 -6.53 -13.13 -10.40
CA PHE A 99 -5.62 -14.19 -9.95
C PHE A 99 -4.84 -13.79 -8.68
N ILE A 100 -4.29 -12.57 -8.66
CA ILE A 100 -3.60 -12.03 -7.48
C ILE A 100 -4.56 -11.97 -6.29
N GLU A 101 -5.83 -11.61 -6.51
CA GLU A 101 -6.84 -11.54 -5.46
C GLU A 101 -7.12 -12.90 -4.83
N TYR A 102 -7.36 -13.95 -5.62
CA TYR A 102 -7.51 -15.30 -5.07
C TYR A 102 -6.26 -15.78 -4.33
N LEU A 103 -5.06 -15.45 -4.84
CA LEU A 103 -3.80 -15.84 -4.20
C LEU A 103 -3.64 -15.18 -2.82
N ILE A 104 -3.99 -13.90 -2.69
CA ILE A 104 -3.94 -13.19 -1.41
C ILE A 104 -4.98 -13.74 -0.44
N ILE A 105 -6.20 -14.03 -0.88
CA ILE A 105 -7.24 -14.63 -0.03
C ILE A 105 -6.77 -15.99 0.51
N ILE A 106 -6.20 -16.83 -0.36
CA ILE A 106 -5.64 -18.13 0.04
C ILE A 106 -4.49 -17.93 1.04
N ALA A 107 -3.60 -16.96 0.82
CA ALA A 107 -2.50 -16.68 1.74
C ALA A 107 -2.99 -16.21 3.13
N ILE A 108 -4.02 -15.36 3.18
CA ILE A 108 -4.63 -14.91 4.44
C ILE A 108 -5.33 -16.07 5.14
N LEU A 109 -6.11 -16.87 4.42
CA LEU A 109 -6.76 -18.06 4.98
C LEU A 109 -5.71 -19.04 5.53
N TYR A 110 -4.65 -19.30 4.78
CA TYR A 110 -3.55 -20.14 5.24
C TYR A 110 -2.94 -19.60 6.54
N TYR A 111 -2.66 -18.30 6.63
CA TYR A 111 -2.08 -17.69 7.84
C TYR A 111 -3.02 -17.69 9.06
N ILE A 112 -4.34 -17.71 8.86
CA ILE A 112 -5.31 -17.75 9.95
C ILE A 112 -5.57 -19.19 10.43
N PHE A 113 -5.56 -20.16 9.51
CA PHE A 113 -5.93 -21.55 9.78
C PHE A 113 -4.73 -22.49 10.05
N VAL A 114 -3.50 -22.09 9.70
CA VAL A 114 -2.24 -22.83 9.94
C VAL A 114 -1.31 -22.01 10.83
#